data_AF-A0AAG5DWD9-F1
#
_entry.id   AF-A0AAG5DWD9-F1
#
_cell.length_a   1.000
_cell.length_b   1.000
_cell.length_c   1.000
_cell.angle_alpha   90.00
_cell.angle_beta   90.00
_cell.angle_gamma   90.00
#
_symmetry.space_group_name_H-M   'P 1'
#
loop_
_entity.id
_entity.type
_entity.pdbx_description
1 polymer ?
#
loop_
_entity_poly.entity_id
_entity_poly.type
_entity_poly.pdbx_seq_one_letter_code
_entity_poly.pdbx_strand_id
1 'polypeptide(L)'
;MDQLRRCVLKKPKPNDILDGLETEDEYTERWTSVRIIYYTMFLMSLGFSIILTGVWPYLDKLDPHAGKEYLGWIVGANPVGQMIFSPLIGWWGNRLGSIRIPLLCCLAMFSVASGIYSCLELFPTHRKYWMLYSRFLIGVSSSSVAVCRSYLSAATKLKERTSAVSMVSLAQTLGFIVGPVLQGMVTLFGEDGYPLLRNKLHLNMYTATGWINVLMGILNFCLFLPFVFKEKRIAAREAMLQQGMQSEKETWKLMKPDYLSAWSLIFAFFILLFNFVFLETLATPLTMDMFAWTKAEALYYMAWIMAVGAILASAMFLMIGPLCKRIPEQHVLIWGGFFLMVLGRAVYIPMSDKPPKLAISDTVSFMGQEHSSSYVYSSNFTEVLSNLTRVDFDYKGPTSTTAPVSTATATEDLLGCPPTQEWCKTTRGMTIFQFLLGYAFTAVGYPIGVTLITTIFSKVLGPRPQGTWMGVMTGSGCLSRALGPVFLSTVYTKYGLYWTFGSTAVMMAVTMFWLWQMRRRLVPKQYETSNPDEELVRMSSKQEPNAGDGEAGTVVDLNGSQMVGNSMRNAHGTNDK
;
A
#
# COMPACT_ATOMS: atom_id res chain seq x y z
N MET A 1 -23.64 -5.01 -24.84
CA MET A 1 -22.53 -4.06 -24.54
C MET A 1 -23.02 -2.77 -23.88
N ASP A 2 -24.15 -2.17 -24.30
CA ASP A 2 -24.62 -0.89 -23.73
C ASP A 2 -25.14 -0.94 -22.28
N GLN A 3 -25.67 -2.08 -21.83
CA GLN A 3 -26.05 -2.28 -20.42
C GLN A 3 -24.83 -2.40 -19.50
N LEU A 4 -23.75 -3.03 -19.99
CA LEU A 4 -22.46 -3.14 -19.28
C LEU A 4 -21.77 -1.76 -19.22
N ARG A 5 -21.82 -0.99 -20.32
CA ARG A 5 -21.44 0.43 -20.31
C ARG A 5 -22.23 1.22 -19.26
N ARG A 6 -23.56 1.12 -19.22
CA ARG A 6 -24.36 1.89 -18.25
C ARG A 6 -24.07 1.55 -16.78
N CYS A 7 -23.75 0.30 -16.44
CA CYS A 7 -23.39 -0.06 -15.06
C CYS A 7 -21.98 0.38 -14.66
N VAL A 8 -21.06 0.49 -15.64
CA VAL A 8 -19.66 0.87 -15.40
C VAL A 8 -19.46 2.38 -15.51
N LEU A 9 -20.29 3.13 -16.22
CA LEU A 9 -20.07 4.56 -16.43
C LEU A 9 -20.72 5.40 -15.32
N LYS A 10 -19.89 5.98 -14.44
CA LYS A 10 -20.37 7.00 -13.48
C LYS A 10 -20.65 8.28 -14.27
N LYS A 11 -21.92 8.64 -14.41
CA LYS A 11 -22.28 9.96 -14.93
C LYS A 11 -21.73 11.06 -14.01
N PRO A 12 -21.12 12.13 -14.55
CA PRO A 12 -20.63 13.24 -13.76
C PRO A 12 -21.78 13.95 -13.05
N LYS A 13 -21.54 14.47 -11.84
CA LYS A 13 -22.46 15.43 -11.24
C LYS A 13 -22.23 16.80 -11.90
N PRO A 14 -23.24 17.70 -11.91
CA PRO A 14 -23.08 19.04 -12.51
C PRO A 14 -21.85 19.81 -11.96
N ASN A 15 -21.57 19.69 -10.67
CA ASN A 15 -20.41 20.32 -10.02
C ASN A 15 -19.05 19.73 -10.43
N ASP A 16 -19.01 18.54 -11.05
CA ASP A 16 -17.76 17.90 -11.47
C ASP A 16 -17.22 18.48 -12.80
N ILE A 17 -18.10 19.06 -13.63
CA ILE A 17 -17.79 19.64 -14.95
C ILE A 17 -17.80 21.18 -14.94
N LEU A 18 -18.29 21.79 -13.86
CA LEU A 18 -18.47 23.25 -13.73
C LEU A 18 -17.17 24.06 -13.88
N ASP A 19 -16.01 23.41 -13.76
CA ASP A 19 -14.68 24.01 -13.91
C ASP A 19 -14.22 24.17 -15.38
N GLY A 20 -15.01 23.70 -16.36
CA GLY A 20 -14.71 23.87 -17.79
C GLY A 20 -13.50 23.08 -18.29
N LEU A 21 -12.93 22.18 -17.47
CA LEU A 21 -11.69 21.45 -17.79
C LEU A 21 -11.88 20.29 -18.77
N GLU A 22 -13.07 19.69 -18.82
CA GLU A 22 -13.37 18.48 -19.62
C GLU A 22 -14.86 18.44 -20.00
N THR A 23 -15.19 17.79 -21.12
CA THR A 23 -16.59 17.51 -21.50
C THR A 23 -17.13 16.27 -20.75
N GLU A 24 -18.46 16.04 -20.79
CA GLU A 24 -19.09 14.86 -20.16
C GLU A 24 -18.53 13.53 -20.72
N ASP A 25 -18.28 13.48 -22.03
CA ASP A 25 -17.67 12.32 -22.68
C ASP A 25 -16.22 12.12 -22.23
N GLU A 26 -15.42 13.20 -22.18
CA GLU A 26 -14.03 13.14 -21.71
C GLU A 26 -13.93 12.68 -20.24
N TYR A 27 -14.83 13.15 -19.37
CA TYR A 27 -14.93 12.70 -17.99
C TYR A 27 -15.19 11.20 -17.90
N THR A 28 -16.14 10.72 -18.71
CA THR A 28 -16.55 9.32 -18.72
C THR A 28 -15.42 8.39 -19.21
N GLU A 29 -14.70 8.80 -20.26
CA GLU A 29 -13.53 8.07 -20.79
C GLU A 29 -12.37 8.03 -19.79
N ARG A 30 -12.09 9.18 -19.14
CA ARG A 30 -11.05 9.29 -18.11
C ARG A 30 -11.32 8.36 -16.94
N TRP A 31 -12.53 8.40 -16.37
CA TRP A 31 -12.86 7.56 -15.22
C TRP A 31 -12.93 6.08 -15.55
N THR A 32 -13.26 5.72 -16.79
CA THR A 32 -13.13 4.35 -17.28
C THR A 32 -11.66 3.92 -17.23
N SER A 33 -10.76 4.76 -17.74
CA SER A 33 -9.31 4.50 -17.73
C SER A 33 -8.74 4.43 -16.30
N VAL A 34 -9.20 5.29 -15.38
CA VAL A 34 -8.85 5.23 -13.95
C VAL A 34 -9.28 3.91 -13.31
N ARG A 35 -10.46 3.37 -13.64
CA ARG A 35 -10.92 2.08 -13.10
C ARG A 35 -10.12 0.90 -13.64
N ILE A 36 -9.67 0.95 -14.90
CA ILE A 36 -8.75 -0.05 -15.45
C ILE A 36 -7.44 -0.06 -14.66
N ILE A 37 -6.97 1.11 -14.22
CA ILE A 37 -5.80 1.22 -13.34
C ILE A 37 -6.07 0.61 -11.97
N TYR A 38 -7.27 0.78 -11.40
CA TYR A 38 -7.66 0.13 -10.14
C TYR A 38 -7.60 -1.39 -10.29
N TYR A 39 -8.17 -1.93 -11.37
CA TYR A 39 -8.13 -3.35 -11.68
C TYR A 39 -6.69 -3.86 -11.85
N THR A 40 -5.84 -3.10 -12.52
CA THR A 40 -4.42 -3.43 -12.69
C THR A 40 -3.69 -3.52 -11.35
N MET A 41 -3.94 -2.57 -10.46
CA MET A 41 -3.33 -2.54 -9.13
C MET A 41 -3.81 -3.70 -8.25
N PHE A 42 -5.10 -4.06 -8.36
CA PHE A 42 -5.66 -5.27 -7.75
C PHE A 42 -4.98 -6.55 -8.29
N LEU A 43 -4.92 -6.70 -9.61
CA LEU A 43 -4.35 -7.87 -10.28
C LEU A 43 -2.88 -8.10 -9.94
N MET A 44 -2.06 -7.05 -9.94
CA MET A 44 -0.64 -7.17 -9.57
C MET A 44 -0.46 -7.64 -8.13
N SER A 45 -1.32 -7.17 -7.22
CA SER A 45 -1.27 -7.55 -5.80
C SER A 45 -1.80 -8.97 -5.58
N LEU A 46 -2.90 -9.34 -6.27
CA LEU A 46 -3.45 -10.70 -6.28
C LEU A 46 -2.44 -11.70 -6.83
N GLY A 47 -1.82 -11.39 -7.96
CA GLY A 47 -0.90 -12.30 -8.63
C GLY A 47 0.35 -12.62 -7.84
N PHE A 48 0.85 -11.65 -7.07
CA PHE A 48 1.89 -11.89 -6.07
C PHE A 48 1.36 -12.76 -4.92
N SER A 49 0.19 -12.42 -4.38
CA SER A 49 -0.32 -13.00 -3.13
C SER A 49 -0.78 -14.46 -3.27
N ILE A 50 -1.43 -14.83 -4.37
CA ILE A 50 -1.86 -16.22 -4.63
C ILE A 50 -0.64 -17.15 -4.65
N ILE A 51 0.38 -16.75 -5.39
CA ILE A 51 1.62 -17.50 -5.56
C ILE A 51 2.44 -17.61 -4.26
N LEU A 52 2.43 -16.57 -3.41
CA LEU A 52 3.20 -16.53 -2.16
C LEU A 52 2.78 -17.65 -1.19
N THR A 53 1.47 -17.94 -1.10
CA THR A 53 0.96 -18.92 -0.14
C THR A 53 1.24 -20.37 -0.50
N GLY A 54 1.38 -20.69 -1.79
CA GLY A 54 1.67 -22.04 -2.29
C GLY A 54 3.14 -22.31 -2.63
N VAL A 55 4.03 -21.31 -2.52
CA VAL A 55 5.43 -21.44 -3.00
C VAL A 55 6.25 -22.48 -2.26
N TRP A 56 6.13 -22.54 -0.92
CA TRP A 56 6.93 -23.46 -0.12
C TRP A 56 6.62 -24.92 -0.43
N PRO A 57 5.35 -25.38 -0.34
CA PRO A 57 5.01 -26.76 -0.69
C PRO A 57 5.37 -27.11 -2.14
N TYR A 58 5.24 -26.15 -3.07
CA TYR A 58 5.61 -26.39 -4.46
C TYR A 58 7.12 -26.56 -4.64
N LEU A 59 7.93 -25.73 -3.98
CA LEU A 59 9.39 -25.87 -4.01
C LEU A 59 9.82 -27.21 -3.42
N ASP A 60 9.25 -27.60 -2.28
CA ASP A 60 9.55 -28.86 -1.61
C ASP A 60 9.20 -30.08 -2.48
N LYS A 61 8.06 -30.02 -3.19
CA LYS A 61 7.68 -31.04 -4.19
C LYS A 61 8.65 -31.12 -5.37
N LEU A 62 9.18 -29.98 -5.85
CA LEU A 62 10.05 -29.94 -7.03
C LEU A 62 11.53 -30.26 -6.72
N ASP A 63 12.03 -29.83 -5.56
CA ASP A 63 13.40 -30.04 -5.08
C ASP A 63 13.41 -30.07 -3.52
N PRO A 64 13.26 -31.25 -2.90
CA PRO A 64 13.27 -31.41 -1.44
C PRO A 64 14.59 -30.95 -0.77
N HIS A 65 15.68 -30.83 -1.52
CA HIS A 65 17.00 -30.47 -0.99
C HIS A 65 17.26 -28.95 -1.04
N ALA A 66 16.33 -28.15 -1.58
CA ALA A 66 16.52 -26.70 -1.69
C ALA A 66 16.61 -26.01 -0.32
N GLY A 67 15.93 -26.53 0.70
CA GLY A 67 15.92 -25.99 2.06
C GLY A 67 15.19 -24.66 2.21
N LYS A 68 14.94 -24.26 3.47
CA LYS A 68 14.21 -23.02 3.81
C LYS A 68 14.98 -21.74 3.46
N GLU A 69 16.32 -21.80 3.42
CA GLU A 69 17.14 -20.65 3.05
C GLU A 69 16.90 -20.23 1.60
N TYR A 70 16.78 -21.20 0.69
CA TYR A 70 16.53 -20.93 -0.73
C TYR A 70 15.11 -20.40 -0.98
N LEU A 71 14.13 -20.80 -0.16
CA LEU A 71 12.80 -20.20 -0.16
C LEU A 71 12.88 -18.68 0.08
N GLY A 72 13.72 -18.24 1.02
CA GLY A 72 13.94 -16.83 1.30
C GLY A 72 14.40 -16.05 0.06
N TRP A 73 15.32 -16.61 -0.72
CA TRP A 73 15.75 -16.03 -2.00
C TRP A 73 14.63 -15.98 -3.03
N ILE A 74 13.81 -17.05 -3.15
CA ILE A 74 12.67 -17.10 -4.08
C ILE A 74 11.60 -16.05 -3.73
N VAL A 75 11.26 -15.92 -2.44
CA VAL A 75 10.29 -14.94 -1.95
C VAL A 75 10.85 -13.52 -2.11
N GLY A 76 12.14 -13.32 -1.82
CA GLY A 76 12.82 -12.03 -1.93
C GLY A 76 13.10 -11.56 -3.37
N ALA A 77 13.16 -12.47 -4.34
CA ALA A 77 13.45 -12.11 -5.74
C ALA A 77 12.39 -11.17 -6.35
N ASN A 78 11.13 -11.31 -5.95
CA ASN A 78 10.05 -10.44 -6.43
C ASN A 78 10.24 -8.97 -5.98
N PRO A 79 10.34 -8.64 -4.67
CA PRO A 79 10.57 -7.27 -4.25
C PRO A 79 11.90 -6.70 -4.76
N VAL A 80 12.94 -7.53 -4.94
CA VAL A 80 14.20 -7.08 -5.56
C VAL A 80 14.00 -6.64 -7.02
N GLY A 81 13.30 -7.45 -7.83
CA GLY A 81 12.96 -7.08 -9.20
C GLY A 81 12.12 -5.80 -9.26
N GLN A 82 11.12 -5.68 -8.39
CA GLN A 82 10.28 -4.49 -8.32
C GLN A 82 11.08 -3.25 -7.88
N MET A 83 11.99 -3.39 -6.91
CA MET A 83 12.82 -2.30 -6.39
C MET A 83 13.69 -1.68 -7.48
N ILE A 84 14.39 -2.51 -8.26
CA ILE A 84 15.33 -2.07 -9.30
C ILE A 84 14.57 -1.45 -10.47
N PHE A 85 13.47 -2.09 -10.90
CA PHE A 85 12.78 -1.70 -12.14
C PHE A 85 11.70 -0.62 -11.93
N SER A 86 11.23 -0.35 -10.71
CA SER A 86 10.23 0.71 -10.46
C SER A 86 10.68 2.10 -10.93
N PRO A 87 11.90 2.59 -10.60
CA PRO A 87 12.40 3.84 -11.14
C PRO A 87 12.63 3.80 -12.66
N LEU A 88 13.11 2.68 -13.19
CA LEU A 88 13.46 2.50 -14.61
C LEU A 88 12.21 2.56 -15.50
N ILE A 89 11.18 1.78 -15.17
CA ILE A 89 9.91 1.76 -15.92
C ILE A 89 9.16 3.08 -15.73
N GLY A 90 9.24 3.69 -14.53
CA GLY A 90 8.73 5.04 -14.28
C GLY A 90 9.40 6.11 -15.15
N TRP A 91 10.73 6.05 -15.30
CA TRP A 91 11.48 6.91 -16.21
C TRP A 91 11.14 6.66 -17.68
N TRP A 92 10.96 5.39 -18.07
CA TRP A 92 10.57 5.04 -19.42
C TRP A 92 9.20 5.63 -19.80
N GLY A 93 8.21 5.53 -18.90
CA GLY A 93 6.89 6.17 -19.09
C GLY A 93 6.97 7.70 -19.15
N ASN A 94 7.83 8.32 -18.34
CA ASN A 94 8.08 9.76 -18.39
C ASN A 94 8.69 10.18 -19.74
N ARG A 95 9.68 9.43 -20.25
CA ARG A 95 10.37 9.73 -21.51
C ARG A 95 9.47 9.53 -22.72
N LEU A 96 8.65 8.48 -22.73
CA LEU A 96 7.69 8.24 -23.80
C LEU A 96 6.55 9.25 -23.80
N GLY A 97 6.28 9.90 -22.66
CA GLY A 97 5.11 10.75 -22.52
C GLY A 97 3.79 9.98 -22.60
N SER A 98 3.82 8.65 -22.53
CA SER A 98 2.65 7.76 -22.44
C SER A 98 2.95 6.59 -21.52
N ILE A 99 1.96 6.21 -20.72
CA ILE A 99 2.07 5.10 -19.77
C ILE A 99 1.67 3.74 -20.37
N ARG A 100 1.03 3.74 -21.53
CA ARG A 100 0.37 2.57 -22.10
C ARG A 100 1.37 1.50 -22.56
N ILE A 101 2.40 1.88 -23.32
CA ILE A 101 3.41 0.93 -23.82
C ILE A 101 4.18 0.28 -22.65
N PRO A 102 4.72 1.04 -21.68
CA PRO A 102 5.36 0.43 -20.51
C PRO A 102 4.46 -0.55 -19.76
N LEU A 103 3.18 -0.23 -19.58
CA LEU A 103 2.22 -1.12 -18.91
C LEU A 103 1.94 -2.39 -19.70
N LEU A 104 1.74 -2.29 -21.03
CA LEU A 104 1.53 -3.46 -21.89
C LEU A 104 2.75 -4.41 -21.84
N CYS A 105 3.98 -3.87 -21.87
CA CYS A 105 5.19 -4.66 -21.73
C CYS A 105 5.27 -5.35 -20.35
N CYS A 106 4.94 -4.63 -19.28
CA CYS A 106 4.89 -5.23 -17.94
C CYS A 106 3.82 -6.34 -17.84
N LEU A 107 2.63 -6.13 -18.41
CA LEU A 107 1.55 -7.12 -18.40
C LEU A 107 1.88 -8.36 -19.22
N ALA A 108 2.51 -8.20 -20.39
CA ALA A 108 3.01 -9.32 -21.17
C ALA A 108 4.06 -10.12 -20.39
N MET A 109 5.00 -9.42 -19.73
CA MET A 109 6.01 -10.05 -18.87
C MET A 109 5.37 -10.77 -17.67
N PHE A 110 4.33 -10.20 -17.06
CA PHE A 110 3.58 -10.83 -15.97
C PHE A 110 2.95 -12.16 -16.40
N SER A 111 2.30 -12.19 -17.57
CA SER A 111 1.71 -13.41 -18.12
C SER A 111 2.78 -14.44 -18.47
N VAL A 112 3.86 -14.04 -19.15
CA VAL A 112 4.97 -14.96 -19.49
C VAL A 112 5.61 -15.53 -18.23
N ALA A 113 5.92 -14.69 -17.23
CA ALA A 113 6.54 -15.13 -15.99
C ALA A 113 5.63 -16.07 -15.18
N SER A 114 4.32 -15.79 -15.14
CA SER A 114 3.34 -16.67 -14.50
C SER A 114 3.19 -18.00 -15.24
N GLY A 115 3.27 -18.00 -16.58
CA GLY A 115 3.32 -19.20 -17.39
C GLY A 115 4.58 -20.03 -17.14
N ILE A 116 5.75 -19.40 -17.05
CA ILE A 116 7.01 -20.08 -16.68
C ILE A 116 6.86 -20.75 -15.31
N TYR A 117 6.26 -20.05 -14.34
CA TYR A 117 6.01 -20.60 -13.01
C TYR A 117 5.08 -21.82 -13.03
N SER A 118 4.00 -21.79 -13.81
CA SER A 118 3.10 -22.94 -13.98
C SER A 118 3.73 -24.10 -14.74
N CYS A 119 4.73 -23.82 -15.58
CA CYS A 119 5.42 -24.80 -16.41
C CYS A 119 6.68 -25.37 -15.74
N LEU A 120 6.92 -25.13 -14.45
CA LEU A 120 8.15 -25.56 -13.78
C LEU A 120 8.37 -27.09 -13.81
N GLU A 121 7.29 -27.88 -13.86
CA GLU A 121 7.34 -29.34 -13.97
C GLU A 121 7.94 -29.82 -15.30
N LEU A 122 7.85 -29.01 -16.36
CA LEU A 122 8.40 -29.36 -17.68
C LEU A 122 9.92 -29.29 -17.72
N PHE A 123 10.56 -28.55 -16.81
CA PHE A 123 12.00 -28.45 -16.76
C PHE A 123 12.61 -29.68 -16.06
N PRO A 124 13.47 -30.45 -16.76
CA PRO A 124 14.04 -31.69 -16.22
C PRO A 124 15.12 -31.42 -15.17
N THR A 125 15.83 -30.29 -15.23
CA THR A 125 16.91 -29.92 -14.31
C THR A 125 16.75 -28.47 -13.82
N HIS A 126 17.35 -28.16 -12.66
CA HIS A 126 17.47 -26.80 -12.11
C HIS A 126 16.15 -26.07 -11.81
N ARG A 127 15.09 -26.80 -11.42
CA ARG A 127 13.74 -26.26 -11.18
C ARG A 127 13.69 -25.10 -10.19
N LYS A 128 14.47 -25.17 -9.10
CA LYS A 128 14.55 -24.08 -8.10
C LYS A 128 15.04 -22.75 -8.69
N TYR A 129 15.98 -22.79 -9.63
CA TYR A 129 16.51 -21.60 -10.31
C TYR A 129 15.49 -21.02 -11.29
N TRP A 130 14.76 -21.88 -12.01
CA TRP A 130 13.64 -21.43 -12.86
C TRP A 130 12.52 -20.80 -12.04
N MET A 131 12.23 -21.35 -10.85
CA MET A 131 11.29 -20.74 -9.93
C MET A 131 11.77 -19.35 -9.50
N LEU A 132 13.02 -19.24 -9.03
CA LEU A 132 13.64 -17.97 -8.67
C LEU A 132 13.56 -16.94 -9.80
N TYR A 133 13.90 -17.36 -11.03
CA TYR A 133 13.84 -16.52 -12.23
C TYR A 133 12.40 -16.05 -12.53
N SER A 134 11.41 -16.94 -12.48
CA SER A 134 10.00 -16.58 -12.67
C SER A 134 9.53 -15.55 -11.64
N ARG A 135 9.92 -15.69 -10.36
CA ARG A 135 9.56 -14.73 -9.30
C ARG A 135 10.21 -13.38 -9.49
N PHE A 136 11.47 -13.37 -9.93
CA PHE A 136 12.16 -12.12 -10.29
C PHE A 136 11.41 -11.39 -11.41
N LEU A 137 11.03 -12.09 -12.50
CA LEU A 137 10.28 -11.49 -13.60
C LEU A 137 8.88 -10.99 -13.19
N ILE A 138 8.19 -11.69 -12.28
CA ILE A 138 6.94 -11.18 -11.69
C ILE A 138 7.22 -9.88 -10.91
N GLY A 139 8.35 -9.79 -10.21
CA GLY A 139 8.81 -8.55 -9.58
C GLY A 139 9.03 -7.41 -10.58
N VAL A 140 9.72 -7.70 -11.68
CA VAL A 140 9.94 -6.72 -12.77
C VAL A 140 8.62 -6.23 -13.34
N SER A 141 7.67 -7.13 -13.64
CA SER A 141 6.34 -6.71 -14.11
C SER A 141 5.53 -5.93 -13.07
N SER A 142 5.70 -6.20 -11.78
CA SER A 142 5.06 -5.46 -10.67
C SER A 142 5.58 -4.02 -10.52
N SER A 143 6.68 -3.66 -11.20
CA SER A 143 7.14 -2.27 -11.30
C SER A 143 6.12 -1.35 -12.02
N SER A 144 5.18 -1.93 -12.78
CA SER A 144 4.02 -1.25 -13.36
C SER A 144 3.21 -0.43 -12.35
N VAL A 145 3.25 -0.80 -11.06
CA VAL A 145 2.64 -0.04 -9.96
C VAL A 145 3.09 1.42 -9.94
N ALA A 146 4.38 1.70 -10.22
CA ALA A 146 4.90 3.06 -10.26
C ALA A 146 4.26 3.90 -11.37
N VAL A 147 4.08 3.29 -12.54
CA VAL A 147 3.46 3.92 -13.71
C VAL A 147 1.96 4.16 -13.47
N CYS A 148 1.27 3.18 -12.88
CA CYS A 148 -0.14 3.31 -12.47
C CYS A 148 -0.35 4.49 -11.51
N ARG A 149 0.50 4.63 -10.48
CA ARG A 149 0.43 5.75 -9.53
C ARG A 149 0.70 7.10 -10.20
N SER A 150 1.69 7.14 -11.10
CA SER A 150 2.00 8.36 -11.86
C SER A 150 0.84 8.79 -12.76
N TYR A 151 0.23 7.85 -13.50
CA TYR A 151 -0.91 8.17 -14.33
C TYR A 151 -2.14 8.56 -13.51
N LEU A 152 -2.40 7.89 -12.39
CA LEU A 152 -3.50 8.27 -11.50
C LEU A 152 -3.37 9.72 -11.03
N SER A 153 -2.17 10.14 -10.65
CA SER A 153 -1.87 11.53 -10.28
C SER A 153 -2.13 12.50 -11.44
N ALA A 154 -1.71 12.13 -12.65
CA ALA A 154 -1.93 12.94 -13.85
C ALA A 154 -3.39 12.98 -14.33
N ALA A 155 -4.16 11.92 -14.11
CA ALA A 155 -5.55 11.74 -14.55
C ALA A 155 -6.59 12.22 -13.54
N THR A 156 -6.17 12.71 -12.37
CA THR A 156 -7.08 13.15 -11.30
C THR A 156 -6.87 14.62 -10.93
N LYS A 157 -7.99 15.33 -10.73
CA LYS A 157 -7.98 16.70 -10.21
C LYS A 157 -7.44 16.73 -8.78
N LEU A 158 -6.90 17.85 -8.33
CA LEU A 158 -6.37 17.98 -6.95
C LEU A 158 -7.42 17.59 -5.88
N LYS A 159 -8.69 17.95 -6.11
CA LYS A 159 -9.85 17.62 -5.23
C LYS A 159 -10.23 16.13 -5.25
N GLU A 160 -9.97 15.43 -6.34
CA GLU A 160 -10.33 14.01 -6.54
C GLU A 160 -9.21 13.06 -6.08
N ARG A 161 -7.97 13.54 -6.10
CA ARG A 161 -6.75 12.73 -5.99
C ARG A 161 -6.71 11.81 -4.78
N THR A 162 -7.09 12.33 -3.62
CA THR A 162 -7.05 11.59 -2.34
C THR A 162 -7.99 10.40 -2.34
N SER A 163 -9.22 10.60 -2.85
CA SER A 163 -10.19 9.52 -2.99
C SER A 163 -9.76 8.52 -4.06
N ALA A 164 -9.13 8.97 -5.13
CA ALA A 164 -8.66 8.08 -6.18
C ALA A 164 -7.47 7.21 -5.72
N VAL A 165 -6.50 7.80 -5.00
CA VAL A 165 -5.38 7.09 -4.40
C VAL A 165 -5.88 6.11 -3.32
N SER A 166 -6.88 6.48 -2.51
CA SER A 166 -7.44 5.56 -1.51
C SER A 166 -8.11 4.34 -2.14
N MET A 167 -8.83 4.52 -3.25
CA MET A 167 -9.43 3.42 -4.01
C MET A 167 -8.37 2.51 -4.66
N VAL A 168 -7.25 3.09 -5.13
CA VAL A 168 -6.11 2.28 -5.60
C VAL A 168 -5.52 1.45 -4.47
N SER A 169 -5.29 2.04 -3.29
CA SER A 169 -4.78 1.32 -2.13
C SER A 169 -5.75 0.22 -1.66
N LEU A 170 -7.06 0.48 -1.71
CA LEU A 170 -8.09 -0.52 -1.44
C LEU A 170 -8.00 -1.68 -2.43
N ALA A 171 -7.91 -1.39 -3.73
CA ALA A 171 -7.80 -2.40 -4.78
C ALA A 171 -6.57 -3.29 -4.57
N GLN A 172 -5.41 -2.71 -4.22
CA GLN A 172 -4.22 -3.51 -3.87
C GLN A 172 -4.47 -4.40 -2.66
N THR A 173 -5.07 -3.86 -1.60
CA THR A 173 -5.37 -4.58 -0.36
C THR A 173 -6.33 -5.75 -0.61
N LEU A 174 -7.38 -5.54 -1.40
CA LEU A 174 -8.29 -6.60 -1.82
C LEU A 174 -7.57 -7.68 -2.63
N GLY A 175 -6.58 -7.31 -3.47
CA GLY A 175 -5.76 -8.30 -4.17
C GLY A 175 -4.99 -9.21 -3.21
N PHE A 176 -4.38 -8.64 -2.17
CA PHE A 176 -3.69 -9.42 -1.13
C PHE A 176 -4.64 -10.32 -0.32
N ILE A 177 -5.88 -9.89 -0.09
CA ILE A 177 -6.88 -10.68 0.64
C ILE A 177 -7.42 -11.83 -0.23
N VAL A 178 -7.74 -11.54 -1.49
CA VAL A 178 -8.34 -12.50 -2.42
C VAL A 178 -7.32 -13.55 -2.88
N GLY A 179 -6.03 -13.22 -2.95
CA GLY A 179 -4.98 -14.15 -3.39
C GLY A 179 -4.97 -15.48 -2.62
N PRO A 180 -4.79 -15.48 -1.27
CA PRO A 180 -4.83 -16.70 -0.45
C PRO A 180 -6.17 -17.43 -0.52
N VAL A 181 -7.29 -16.72 -0.66
CA VAL A 181 -8.61 -17.34 -0.81
C VAL A 181 -8.67 -18.12 -2.12
N LEU A 182 -8.21 -17.53 -3.24
CA LEU A 182 -8.10 -18.22 -4.52
C LEU A 182 -7.11 -19.38 -4.47
N GLN A 183 -6.00 -19.24 -3.73
CA GLN A 183 -5.08 -20.35 -3.48
C GLN A 183 -5.82 -21.52 -2.79
N GLY A 184 -6.58 -21.21 -1.73
CA GLY A 184 -7.38 -22.20 -1.01
C GLY A 184 -8.37 -22.91 -1.93
N MET A 185 -9.03 -22.19 -2.83
CA MET A 185 -9.97 -22.78 -3.79
C MET A 185 -9.29 -23.74 -4.77
N VAL A 186 -8.07 -23.44 -5.22
CA VAL A 186 -7.35 -24.34 -6.14
C VAL A 186 -6.80 -25.61 -5.46
N THR A 187 -6.80 -25.69 -4.13
CA THR A 187 -6.45 -26.95 -3.44
C THR A 187 -7.41 -28.09 -3.75
N LEU A 188 -8.63 -27.77 -4.20
CA LEU A 188 -9.63 -28.75 -4.67
C LEU A 188 -9.16 -29.56 -5.89
N PHE A 189 -8.17 -29.06 -6.65
CA PHE A 189 -7.58 -29.82 -7.75
C PHE A 189 -6.64 -30.95 -7.28
N GLY A 190 -6.27 -30.98 -5.99
CA GLY A 190 -5.32 -31.94 -5.44
C GLY A 190 -3.87 -31.70 -5.90
N GLU A 191 -2.96 -32.51 -5.38
CA GLU A 191 -1.52 -32.42 -5.70
C GLU A 191 -1.18 -33.06 -7.05
N ASP A 192 -1.86 -34.15 -7.42
CA ASP A 192 -1.62 -34.87 -8.66
C ASP A 192 -2.33 -34.23 -9.86
N GLY A 193 -3.47 -33.56 -9.60
CA GLY A 193 -4.17 -32.76 -10.59
C GLY A 193 -4.67 -33.53 -11.81
N TYR A 194 -5.02 -32.79 -12.86
CA TYR A 194 -5.41 -33.35 -14.16
C TYR A 194 -4.29 -33.19 -15.19
N PRO A 195 -3.95 -34.22 -16.00
CA PRO A 195 -2.90 -34.10 -17.01
C PRO A 195 -3.33 -33.13 -18.12
N LEU A 196 -2.66 -31.98 -18.24
CA LEU A 196 -2.96 -30.96 -19.24
C LEU A 196 -2.20 -31.22 -20.56
N LEU A 197 -0.94 -31.67 -20.48
CA LEU A 197 -0.11 -31.95 -21.65
C LEU A 197 0.60 -33.30 -21.50
N ARG A 198 0.19 -34.29 -22.32
CA ARG A 198 0.80 -35.62 -22.55
C ARG A 198 1.75 -36.11 -21.42
N ASN A 199 1.18 -36.35 -20.23
CA ASN A 199 1.84 -36.84 -19.00
C ASN A 199 3.09 -36.06 -18.50
N LYS A 200 3.32 -34.82 -18.95
CA LYS A 200 4.45 -33.98 -18.51
C LYS A 200 4.06 -32.69 -17.79
N LEU A 201 2.82 -32.23 -17.95
CA LEU A 201 2.29 -31.05 -17.27
C LEU A 201 0.95 -31.38 -16.65
N HIS A 202 0.85 -31.25 -15.33
CA HIS A 202 -0.40 -31.45 -14.60
C HIS A 202 -0.98 -30.10 -14.18
N LEU A 203 -2.29 -29.95 -14.32
CA LEU A 203 -3.06 -28.87 -13.71
C LEU A 203 -3.38 -29.29 -12.28
N ASN A 204 -2.49 -28.95 -11.35
CA ASN A 204 -2.62 -29.22 -9.92
C ASN A 204 -2.78 -27.91 -9.14
N MET A 205 -2.91 -28.01 -7.82
CA MET A 205 -3.08 -26.84 -6.95
C MET A 205 -1.95 -25.80 -7.04
N TYR A 206 -0.75 -26.19 -7.49
CA TYR A 206 0.41 -25.31 -7.59
C TYR A 206 0.48 -24.64 -8.97
N THR A 207 0.29 -25.40 -10.05
CA THR A 207 0.36 -24.91 -11.43
C THR A 207 -0.88 -24.10 -11.83
N ALA A 208 -2.06 -24.42 -11.28
CA ALA A 208 -3.30 -23.68 -11.54
C ALA A 208 -3.19 -22.19 -11.18
N THR A 209 -2.41 -21.85 -10.16
CA THR A 209 -2.23 -20.48 -9.65
C THR A 209 -1.60 -19.56 -10.68
N GLY A 210 -0.54 -20.01 -11.35
CA GLY A 210 0.10 -19.26 -12.41
C GLY A 210 -0.78 -19.17 -13.66
N TRP A 211 -1.58 -20.20 -13.97
CA TRP A 211 -2.53 -20.14 -15.08
C TRP A 211 -3.67 -19.14 -14.84
N ILE A 212 -4.17 -19.04 -13.61
CA ILE A 212 -5.11 -17.98 -13.20
C ILE A 212 -4.49 -16.61 -13.44
N ASN A 213 -3.22 -16.42 -13.04
CA ASN A 213 -2.50 -15.17 -13.29
C ASN A 213 -2.31 -14.88 -14.78
N VAL A 214 -2.01 -15.89 -15.61
CA VAL A 214 -1.91 -15.75 -17.07
C VAL A 214 -3.23 -15.26 -17.65
N LEU A 215 -4.35 -15.90 -17.28
CA LEU A 215 -5.68 -15.53 -17.77
C LEU A 215 -6.04 -14.10 -17.36
N MET A 216 -5.87 -13.75 -16.09
CA MET A 216 -6.11 -12.40 -15.59
C MET A 216 -5.19 -11.38 -16.28
N GLY A 217 -3.90 -11.71 -16.46
CA GLY A 217 -2.92 -10.86 -17.11
C GLY A 217 -3.25 -10.57 -18.58
N ILE A 218 -3.69 -11.59 -19.33
CA ILE A 218 -4.18 -11.43 -20.71
C ILE A 218 -5.44 -10.56 -20.75
N LEU A 219 -6.40 -10.80 -19.84
CA LEU A 219 -7.60 -9.97 -19.75
C LEU A 219 -7.25 -8.50 -19.51
N ASN A 220 -6.32 -8.23 -18.59
CA ASN A 220 -5.88 -6.87 -18.32
C ASN A 220 -5.11 -6.26 -19.49
N PHE A 221 -4.28 -7.03 -20.18
CA PHE A 221 -3.61 -6.61 -21.41
C PHE A 221 -4.64 -6.14 -22.46
N CYS A 222 -5.72 -6.91 -22.64
CA CYS A 222 -6.83 -6.55 -23.54
C CYS A 222 -7.53 -5.23 -23.12
N LEU A 223 -7.65 -4.95 -21.83
CA LEU A 223 -8.22 -3.67 -21.34
C LEU A 223 -7.35 -2.46 -21.67
N PHE A 224 -6.04 -2.63 -21.87
CA PHE A 224 -5.13 -1.57 -22.30
C PHE A 224 -5.00 -1.43 -23.83
N LEU A 225 -5.82 -2.13 -24.62
CA LEU A 225 -5.91 -1.92 -26.06
C LEU A 225 -6.53 -0.53 -26.38
N PRO A 226 -6.25 0.03 -27.58
CA PRO A 226 -6.53 1.45 -27.88
C PRO A 226 -8.03 1.77 -27.86
N PHE A 227 -8.84 0.74 -28.07
CA PHE A 227 -10.29 0.83 -28.12
C PHE A 227 -10.92 1.06 -26.74
N VAL A 228 -10.24 0.65 -25.67
CA VAL A 228 -10.79 0.65 -24.30
C VAL A 228 -10.08 1.68 -23.43
N PHE A 229 -8.75 1.70 -23.45
CA PHE A 229 -7.97 2.62 -22.62
C PHE A 229 -7.58 3.88 -23.38
N LYS A 230 -8.02 5.04 -22.85
CA LYS A 230 -7.71 6.36 -23.42
C LYS A 230 -6.96 7.21 -22.40
N GLU A 231 -5.72 7.56 -22.73
CA GLU A 231 -4.87 8.35 -21.85
C GLU A 231 -5.34 9.82 -21.85
N LYS A 232 -5.76 10.32 -20.70
CA LYS A 232 -6.17 11.72 -20.48
C LYS A 232 -5.45 12.26 -19.25
N ARG A 233 -4.80 13.43 -19.38
CA ARG A 233 -4.00 14.08 -18.33
C ARG A 233 -4.62 15.41 -17.94
N ILE A 234 -5.43 15.40 -16.88
CA ILE A 234 -6.16 16.59 -16.44
C ILE A 234 -5.34 17.45 -15.50
N ALA A 235 -4.44 16.87 -14.70
CA ALA A 235 -3.66 17.63 -13.73
C ALA A 235 -2.79 18.72 -14.39
N ALA A 236 -2.29 18.47 -15.61
CA ALA A 236 -1.56 19.48 -16.38
C ALA A 236 -2.49 20.62 -16.82
N ARG A 237 -3.67 20.30 -17.39
CA ARG A 237 -4.67 21.29 -17.82
C ARG A 237 -5.21 22.13 -16.64
N GLU A 238 -5.47 21.50 -15.49
CA GLU A 238 -5.88 22.17 -14.25
C GLU A 238 -4.82 23.17 -13.77
N ALA A 239 -3.54 22.78 -13.80
CA ALA A 239 -2.44 23.65 -13.40
C ALA A 239 -2.18 24.79 -14.41
N MET A 240 -2.42 24.57 -15.70
CA MET A 240 -2.33 25.61 -16.74
C MET A 240 -3.40 26.69 -16.55
N LEU A 241 -4.66 26.27 -16.33
CA LEU A 241 -5.79 27.17 -16.10
C LEU A 241 -5.55 28.03 -14.84
N GLN A 242 -5.09 27.41 -13.74
CA GLN A 242 -4.82 28.11 -12.48
C GLN A 242 -3.66 29.13 -12.57
N GLN A 243 -2.79 29.04 -13.58
CA GLN A 243 -1.64 29.92 -13.76
C GLN A 243 -1.83 30.91 -14.93
N GLY A 244 -2.95 30.85 -15.65
CA GLY A 244 -3.16 31.62 -16.88
C GLY A 244 -2.10 31.33 -17.96
N MET A 245 -1.50 30.13 -17.94
CA MET A 245 -0.39 29.76 -18.82
C MET A 245 -0.85 28.83 -19.94
N GLN A 246 -0.38 29.06 -21.16
CA GLN A 246 -0.77 28.30 -22.34
C GLN A 246 0.13 27.06 -22.60
N SER A 247 1.26 26.92 -21.90
CA SER A 247 2.27 25.88 -22.17
C SER A 247 2.68 25.07 -20.93
N GLU A 248 2.58 23.73 -21.01
CA GLU A 248 2.83 22.81 -19.88
C GLU A 248 4.26 22.96 -19.35
N LYS A 249 5.23 23.20 -20.26
CA LYS A 249 6.65 23.32 -19.93
C LYS A 249 6.96 24.57 -19.12
N GLU A 250 6.24 25.66 -19.34
CA GLU A 250 6.42 26.91 -18.61
C GLU A 250 5.85 26.80 -17.19
N THR A 251 4.66 26.21 -17.05
CA THR A 251 4.06 25.89 -15.75
C THR A 251 4.98 24.99 -14.93
N TRP A 252 5.64 24.00 -15.57
CA TRP A 252 6.62 23.16 -14.89
C TRP A 252 7.84 23.94 -14.40
N LYS A 253 8.46 24.78 -15.24
CA LYS A 253 9.67 25.54 -14.86
C LYS A 253 9.42 26.46 -13.68
N LEU A 254 8.22 27.04 -13.59
CA LEU A 254 7.80 27.89 -12.48
C LEU A 254 7.60 27.10 -11.18
N MET A 255 7.00 25.91 -11.26
CA MET A 255 6.65 25.09 -10.08
C MET A 255 7.76 24.09 -9.74
N LYS A 256 8.80 24.53 -9.03
CA LYS A 256 9.84 23.64 -8.50
C LYS A 256 9.29 22.81 -7.32
N PRO A 257 9.36 21.47 -7.35
CA PRO A 257 8.93 20.63 -6.23
C PRO A 257 9.84 20.86 -5.03
N ASP A 258 9.25 20.82 -3.83
CA ASP A 258 10.04 20.81 -2.60
C ASP A 258 10.66 19.42 -2.42
N TYR A 259 11.91 19.28 -2.86
CA TYR A 259 12.67 18.03 -2.78
C TYR A 259 12.83 17.55 -1.33
N LEU A 260 12.86 18.45 -0.35
CA LEU A 260 12.95 18.09 1.06
C LEU A 260 11.68 17.38 1.52
N SER A 261 10.50 17.91 1.14
CA SER A 261 9.21 17.28 1.41
C SER A 261 9.08 15.94 0.68
N ALA A 262 9.52 15.86 -0.58
CA ALA A 262 9.47 14.63 -1.37
C ALA A 262 10.31 13.50 -0.74
N TRP A 263 11.56 13.78 -0.37
CA TRP A 263 12.43 12.80 0.30
C TRP A 263 11.93 12.42 1.69
N SER A 264 11.39 13.38 2.44
CA SER A 264 10.79 13.09 3.75
C SER A 264 9.60 12.14 3.66
N LEU A 265 8.78 12.28 2.61
CA LEU A 265 7.66 11.37 2.35
C LEU A 265 8.13 9.99 1.88
N ILE A 266 9.19 9.90 1.08
CA ILE A 266 9.79 8.61 0.68
C ILE A 266 10.34 7.88 1.92
N PHE A 267 11.06 8.60 2.79
CA PHE A 267 11.57 8.02 4.03
C PHE A 267 10.42 7.59 4.94
N ALA A 268 9.40 8.43 5.12
CA ALA A 268 8.20 8.09 5.88
C ALA A 268 7.48 6.85 5.31
N PHE A 269 7.41 6.71 3.99
CA PHE A 269 6.83 5.55 3.32
C PHE A 269 7.62 4.27 3.62
N PHE A 270 8.95 4.34 3.53
CA PHE A 270 9.85 3.25 3.89
C PHE A 270 9.61 2.80 5.34
N ILE A 271 9.60 3.73 6.29
CA ILE A 271 9.44 3.42 7.72
C ILE A 271 8.06 2.83 8.01
N LEU A 272 7.01 3.37 7.39
CA LEU A 272 5.65 2.86 7.54
C LEU A 272 5.53 1.42 7.04
N LEU A 273 6.06 1.12 5.85
CA LEU A 273 6.02 -0.24 5.29
C LEU A 273 6.93 -1.21 6.03
N PHE A 274 8.12 -0.78 6.44
CA PHE A 274 9.03 -1.58 7.27
C PHE A 274 8.33 -2.07 8.54
N ASN A 275 7.58 -1.18 9.19
CA ASN A 275 6.81 -1.51 10.38
C ASN A 275 5.61 -2.42 10.07
N PHE A 276 4.94 -2.23 8.94
CA PHE A 276 3.83 -3.10 8.56
C PHE A 276 4.27 -4.57 8.42
N VAL A 277 5.43 -4.79 7.79
CA VAL A 277 6.03 -6.13 7.55
C VAL A 277 6.32 -6.88 8.85
N PHE A 278 6.39 -6.17 9.98
CA PHE A 278 6.52 -6.78 11.30
C PHE A 278 5.41 -7.78 11.60
N LEU A 279 4.15 -7.38 11.49
CA LEU A 279 3.04 -8.27 11.82
C LEU A 279 2.92 -9.38 10.78
N GLU A 280 3.29 -9.11 9.54
CA GLU A 280 3.35 -10.12 8.49
C GLU A 280 4.37 -11.23 8.81
N THR A 281 5.53 -10.87 9.38
CA THR A 281 6.64 -11.81 9.61
C THR A 281 6.57 -12.49 10.98
N LEU A 282 6.34 -11.71 12.04
CA LEU A 282 6.55 -12.15 13.41
C LEU A 282 5.25 -12.44 14.16
N ALA A 283 4.07 -12.16 13.62
CA ALA A 283 2.85 -12.34 14.39
C ALA A 283 2.64 -13.80 14.83
N THR A 284 2.76 -14.77 13.92
CA THR A 284 2.60 -16.20 14.25
C THR A 284 3.61 -16.71 15.29
N PRO A 285 4.94 -16.53 15.13
CA PRO A 285 5.89 -16.96 16.15
C PRO A 285 5.69 -16.21 17.48
N LEU A 286 5.33 -14.92 17.44
CA LEU A 286 5.04 -14.13 18.64
C LEU A 286 3.89 -14.72 19.45
N THR A 287 2.80 -15.16 18.82
CA THR A 287 1.67 -15.74 19.56
C THR A 287 1.94 -17.15 20.06
N MET A 288 2.75 -17.92 19.34
CA MET A 288 3.25 -19.21 19.84
C MET A 288 4.10 -19.00 21.09
N ASP A 289 5.04 -18.05 21.06
CA ASP A 289 5.97 -17.80 22.18
C ASP A 289 5.26 -17.17 23.39
N MET A 290 4.29 -16.25 23.16
CA MET A 290 3.64 -15.50 24.25
C MET A 290 2.38 -16.17 24.81
N PHE A 291 1.60 -16.86 23.98
CA PHE A 291 0.34 -17.48 24.39
C PHE A 291 0.42 -19.00 24.52
N ALA A 292 1.58 -19.60 24.19
CA ALA A 292 1.77 -21.06 24.15
C ALA A 292 0.75 -21.76 23.23
N TRP A 293 0.34 -21.09 22.16
CA TRP A 293 -0.53 -21.68 21.14
C TRP A 293 0.25 -22.73 20.33
N THR A 294 -0.40 -23.83 20.02
CA THR A 294 0.13 -24.80 19.05
C THR A 294 0.28 -24.12 17.68
N LYS A 295 1.14 -24.67 16.81
CA LYS A 295 1.28 -24.15 15.45
C LYS A 295 -0.05 -24.12 14.70
N ALA A 296 -0.90 -25.13 14.89
CA ALA A 296 -2.22 -25.21 14.26
C ALA A 296 -3.17 -24.12 14.78
N GLU A 297 -3.25 -23.94 16.09
CA GLU A 297 -4.06 -22.89 16.72
C GLU A 297 -3.58 -21.49 16.34
N ALA A 298 -2.27 -21.26 16.34
CA ALA A 298 -1.71 -19.97 15.97
C ALA A 298 -2.05 -19.60 14.53
N LEU A 299 -1.93 -20.55 13.59
CA LEU A 299 -2.34 -20.32 12.20
C LEU A 299 -3.85 -20.06 12.08
N TYR A 300 -4.68 -20.81 12.82
CA TYR A 300 -6.14 -20.66 12.82
C TYR A 300 -6.58 -19.29 13.36
N TYR A 301 -6.14 -18.91 14.57
CA TYR A 301 -6.53 -17.64 15.18
C TYR A 301 -5.98 -16.44 14.40
N MET A 302 -4.76 -16.53 13.88
CA MET A 302 -4.20 -15.45 13.07
C MET A 302 -4.93 -15.27 11.76
N ALA A 303 -5.43 -16.33 11.13
CA ALA A 303 -6.26 -16.21 9.95
C ALA A 303 -7.52 -15.36 10.22
N TRP A 304 -8.21 -15.60 11.35
CA TRP A 304 -9.37 -14.80 11.74
C TRP A 304 -9.01 -13.35 12.11
N ILE A 305 -7.94 -13.14 12.88
CA ILE A 305 -7.48 -11.78 13.25
C ILE A 305 -7.12 -10.98 12.00
N MET A 306 -6.38 -11.59 11.05
CA MET A 306 -6.04 -10.97 9.78
C MET A 306 -7.27 -10.69 8.91
N ALA A 307 -8.27 -11.58 8.90
CA ALA A 307 -9.51 -11.35 8.17
C ALA A 307 -10.30 -10.15 8.73
N VAL A 308 -10.42 -10.04 10.06
CA VAL A 308 -11.06 -8.88 10.70
C VAL A 308 -10.26 -7.60 10.44
N GLY A 309 -8.93 -7.66 10.56
CA GLY A 309 -8.04 -6.55 10.25
C GLY A 309 -8.15 -6.07 8.80
N ALA A 310 -8.28 -7.01 7.86
CA ALA A 310 -8.51 -6.73 6.45
C ALA A 310 -9.83 -5.98 6.21
N ILE A 311 -10.93 -6.42 6.85
CA ILE A 311 -12.23 -5.73 6.76
C ILE A 311 -12.11 -4.30 7.32
N LEU A 312 -11.48 -4.16 8.48
CA LEU A 312 -11.26 -2.86 9.12
C LEU A 312 -10.40 -1.94 8.23
N ALA A 313 -9.32 -2.45 7.66
CA ALA A 313 -8.45 -1.72 6.75
C ALA A 313 -9.19 -1.30 5.47
N SER A 314 -9.98 -2.20 4.89
CA SER A 314 -10.83 -1.89 3.73
C SER A 314 -11.84 -0.79 4.02
N ALA A 315 -12.50 -0.83 5.19
CA ALA A 315 -13.39 0.24 5.63
C ALA A 315 -12.64 1.58 5.76
N MET A 316 -11.43 1.57 6.31
CA MET A 316 -10.61 2.78 6.42
C MET A 316 -10.28 3.38 5.05
N PHE A 317 -9.89 2.58 4.05
CA PHE A 317 -9.61 3.11 2.70
C PHE A 317 -10.81 3.83 2.07
N LEU A 318 -12.04 3.37 2.35
CA LEU A 318 -13.27 4.03 1.90
C LEU A 318 -13.56 5.33 2.67
N MET A 319 -13.21 5.38 3.96
CA MET A 319 -13.45 6.54 4.84
C MET A 319 -12.43 7.68 4.66
N ILE A 320 -11.23 7.43 4.14
CA ILE A 320 -10.17 8.44 3.98
C ILE A 320 -10.65 9.64 3.15
N GLY A 321 -11.34 9.40 2.03
CA GLY A 321 -11.85 10.47 1.16
C GLY A 321 -12.78 11.46 1.88
N PRO A 322 -13.88 10.98 2.51
CA PRO A 322 -14.73 11.81 3.36
C PRO A 322 -14.00 12.49 4.51
N LEU A 323 -13.06 11.81 5.17
CA LEU A 323 -12.32 12.35 6.30
C LEU A 323 -11.45 13.55 5.89
N CYS A 324 -10.77 13.45 4.74
CA CYS A 324 -9.91 14.51 4.21
C CYS A 324 -10.68 15.72 3.66
N LYS A 325 -12.01 15.61 3.48
CA LYS A 325 -12.87 16.78 3.19
C LYS A 325 -13.13 17.63 4.43
N ARG A 326 -13.07 17.03 5.62
CA ARG A 326 -13.33 17.71 6.90
C ARG A 326 -12.04 18.16 7.57
N ILE A 327 -10.97 17.38 7.44
CA ILE A 327 -9.69 17.60 8.11
C ILE A 327 -8.59 17.67 7.06
N PRO A 328 -7.64 18.64 7.12
CA PRO A 328 -6.53 18.71 6.19
C PRO A 328 -5.68 17.43 6.17
N GLU A 329 -5.26 17.00 4.99
CA GLU A 329 -4.58 15.71 4.75
C GLU A 329 -3.36 15.47 5.63
N GLN A 330 -2.52 16.49 5.83
CA GLN A 330 -1.34 16.38 6.69
C GLN A 330 -1.67 16.05 8.15
N HIS A 331 -2.79 16.55 8.67
CA HIS A 331 -3.20 16.29 10.06
C HIS A 331 -3.76 14.88 10.18
N VAL A 332 -4.53 14.42 9.19
CA VAL A 332 -5.01 13.04 9.13
C VAL A 332 -3.84 12.06 8.97
N LEU A 333 -2.81 12.42 8.20
CA LEU A 333 -1.59 11.60 8.08
C LEU A 333 -0.85 11.45 9.42
N ILE A 334 -0.62 12.56 10.12
CA ILE A 334 0.15 12.56 11.37
C ILE A 334 -0.63 11.88 12.49
N TRP A 335 -1.87 12.33 12.75
CA TRP A 335 -2.66 11.87 13.89
C TRP A 335 -3.47 10.60 13.62
N GLY A 336 -3.96 10.42 12.40
CA GLY A 336 -4.68 9.20 12.01
C GLY A 336 -3.75 8.07 11.55
N GLY A 337 -2.68 8.40 10.83
CA GLY A 337 -1.74 7.41 10.32
C GLY A 337 -0.63 7.06 11.32
N PHE A 338 0.30 8.00 11.52
CA PHE A 338 1.52 7.76 12.29
C PHE A 338 1.27 7.60 13.79
N PHE A 339 0.46 8.45 14.41
CA PHE A 339 0.19 8.39 15.84
C PHE A 339 -0.47 7.07 16.25
N LEU A 340 -1.48 6.59 15.51
CA LEU A 340 -2.08 5.28 15.75
C LEU A 340 -1.05 4.16 15.55
N MET A 341 -0.15 4.29 14.58
CA MET A 341 0.93 3.32 14.39
C MET A 341 1.93 3.30 15.55
N VAL A 342 2.32 4.46 16.09
CA VAL A 342 3.16 4.56 17.29
C VAL A 342 2.46 3.92 18.48
N LEU A 343 1.17 4.24 18.69
CA LEU A 343 0.38 3.70 19.79
C LEU A 343 0.26 2.17 19.67
N GLY A 344 0.03 1.64 18.48
CA GLY A 344 0.00 0.20 18.23
C GLY A 344 1.30 -0.49 18.64
N ARG A 345 2.47 0.10 18.32
CA ARG A 345 3.78 -0.45 18.73
C ARG A 345 4.05 -0.31 20.22
N ALA A 346 3.69 0.82 20.82
CA ALA A 346 3.83 1.03 22.25
C ALA A 346 2.96 0.04 23.05
N VAL A 347 1.73 -0.21 22.59
CA VAL A 347 0.83 -1.20 23.19
C VAL A 347 1.40 -2.61 23.10
N TYR A 348 2.19 -2.96 22.08
CA TYR A 348 2.80 -4.28 22.01
C TYR A 348 3.97 -4.52 22.98
N ILE A 349 4.49 -3.47 23.64
CA ILE A 349 5.55 -3.62 24.63
C ILE A 349 5.00 -4.42 25.82
N PRO A 350 5.56 -5.59 26.18
CA PRO A 350 4.99 -6.45 27.22
C PRO A 350 4.97 -5.74 28.58
N MET A 351 3.77 -5.58 29.15
CA MET A 351 3.53 -4.87 30.40
C MET A 351 2.96 -5.76 31.52
N SER A 352 2.60 -7.02 31.22
CA SER A 352 1.95 -7.93 32.20
C SER A 352 2.88 -8.29 33.36
N ASP A 353 2.34 -8.42 34.57
CA ASP A 353 3.15 -8.77 35.75
C ASP A 353 3.56 -10.25 35.78
N LYS A 354 2.88 -11.12 35.01
CA LYS A 354 3.22 -12.55 34.89
C LYS A 354 4.15 -12.79 33.69
N PRO A 355 5.23 -13.58 33.81
CA PRO A 355 6.09 -13.94 32.69
C PRO A 355 5.35 -14.81 31.65
N PRO A 356 5.83 -14.88 30.39
CA PRO A 356 5.27 -15.78 29.38
C PRO A 356 5.46 -17.25 29.81
N LYS A 357 4.57 -18.13 29.33
CA LYS A 357 4.69 -19.57 29.59
C LYS A 357 5.94 -20.11 28.90
N LEU A 358 6.85 -20.70 29.67
CA LEU A 358 8.11 -21.27 29.18
C LEU A 358 7.87 -22.68 28.65
N ALA A 359 8.48 -22.98 27.50
CA ALA A 359 8.50 -24.31 26.91
C ALA A 359 9.55 -25.19 27.63
N ILE A 360 9.17 -25.88 28.71
CA ILE A 360 10.07 -26.75 29.49
C ILE A 360 9.91 -28.21 29.04
N SER A 361 11.03 -28.89 28.78
CA SER A 361 11.07 -30.34 28.50
C SER A 361 11.09 -31.12 29.80
N ASP A 362 10.26 -32.16 29.90
CA ASP A 362 10.10 -33.06 31.06
C ASP A 362 11.36 -33.87 31.44
N THR A 363 12.54 -33.51 30.94
CA THR A 363 13.81 -34.18 31.27
C THR A 363 14.58 -33.54 32.44
N VAL A 364 14.16 -32.39 32.95
CA VAL A 364 14.84 -31.71 34.08
C VAL A 364 14.18 -31.98 35.45
N SER A 365 13.09 -32.74 35.49
CA SER A 365 12.44 -33.15 36.76
C SER A 365 13.06 -34.38 37.44
N PHE A 366 14.25 -34.83 37.01
CA PHE A 366 14.97 -35.97 37.63
C PHE A 366 16.12 -35.56 38.57
N MET A 367 16.04 -34.41 39.25
CA MET A 367 16.79 -34.16 40.50
C MET A 367 15.99 -33.23 41.41
N GLY A 368 14.97 -33.78 42.06
CA GLY A 368 14.13 -33.05 43.02
C GLY A 368 12.73 -33.63 43.04
N GLN A 369 12.58 -34.79 43.66
CA GLN A 369 11.31 -35.47 43.85
C GLN A 369 10.37 -34.58 44.66
N GLU A 370 9.32 -34.03 44.03
CA GLU A 370 7.90 -34.23 44.41
C GLU A 370 6.94 -33.55 43.42
N HIS A 371 6.03 -34.37 42.87
CA HIS A 371 4.78 -34.09 42.15
C HIS A 371 4.65 -32.79 41.32
N SER A 372 4.81 -32.90 39.99
CA SER A 372 4.15 -31.99 39.06
C SER A 372 3.53 -32.78 37.90
N SER A 373 2.21 -32.83 37.87
CA SER A 373 1.42 -33.53 36.85
C SER A 373 1.44 -32.79 35.52
N SER A 374 1.54 -33.54 34.41
CA SER A 374 1.43 -33.06 33.03
C SER A 374 0.03 -32.50 32.73
N TYR A 375 -0.07 -31.34 32.08
CA TYR A 375 -1.35 -30.76 31.63
C TYR A 375 -1.40 -30.63 30.10
N VAL A 376 -2.30 -31.39 29.47
CA VAL A 376 -2.76 -31.20 28.08
C VAL A 376 -4.03 -30.37 28.13
N TYR A 377 -4.06 -29.21 27.45
CA TYR A 377 -5.25 -28.35 27.37
C TYR A 377 -5.89 -28.41 25.97
N SER A 378 -7.17 -28.82 25.93
CA SER A 378 -8.10 -28.60 24.83
C SER A 378 -9.14 -27.59 25.30
N SER A 379 -9.50 -26.58 24.52
CA SER A 379 -10.60 -25.67 24.88
C SER A 379 -11.44 -25.24 23.67
N ASN A 380 -12.76 -25.20 23.90
CA ASN A 380 -13.82 -25.05 22.92
C ASN A 380 -14.37 -23.61 22.91
N PHE A 381 -14.99 -23.20 21.80
CA PHE A 381 -15.26 -21.80 21.40
C PHE A 381 -16.19 -20.96 22.32
N THR A 382 -16.93 -21.56 23.26
CA THR A 382 -17.88 -20.84 24.13
C THR A 382 -17.24 -20.12 25.31
N GLU A 383 -15.99 -20.44 25.68
CA GLU A 383 -15.30 -19.86 26.84
C GLU A 383 -14.50 -18.57 26.52
N VAL A 384 -14.34 -18.24 25.24
CA VAL A 384 -13.54 -17.07 24.80
C VAL A 384 -14.33 -15.75 24.94
N LEU A 385 -15.66 -15.79 24.86
CA LEU A 385 -16.50 -14.58 24.89
C LEU A 385 -16.72 -14.04 26.33
N SER A 386 -16.60 -14.88 27.35
CA SER A 386 -16.79 -14.51 28.76
C SER A 386 -15.52 -14.01 29.47
N ASN A 387 -14.37 -13.98 28.80
CA ASN A 387 -13.05 -13.86 29.45
C ASN A 387 -12.15 -12.71 28.94
N LEU A 388 -12.74 -11.62 28.43
CA LEU A 388 -12.00 -10.47 27.89
C LEU A 388 -11.15 -9.67 28.91
N THR A 389 -11.14 -10.02 30.22
CA THR A 389 -10.46 -9.22 31.26
C THR A 389 -9.73 -9.98 32.38
N ARG A 390 -9.65 -11.32 32.41
CA ARG A 390 -8.97 -12.03 33.51
C ARG A 390 -7.84 -12.97 33.07
N VAL A 391 -6.78 -12.93 33.87
CA VAL A 391 -5.48 -13.62 33.69
C VAL A 391 -5.47 -15.00 34.38
N ASP A 392 -6.60 -15.50 34.87
CA ASP A 392 -6.64 -16.75 35.65
C ASP A 392 -7.81 -17.64 35.21
N PHE A 393 -7.46 -18.87 34.84
CA PHE A 393 -8.37 -20.00 34.70
C PHE A 393 -8.14 -20.88 35.93
N ASP A 394 -9.07 -20.85 36.89
CA ASP A 394 -9.09 -21.78 38.02
C ASP A 394 -10.18 -22.83 37.73
N TYR A 395 -9.78 -24.04 37.35
CA TYR A 395 -10.68 -25.16 37.05
C TYR A 395 -10.42 -26.30 38.02
N LYS A 396 -11.46 -26.72 38.74
CA LYS A 396 -11.45 -27.91 39.59
C LYS A 396 -11.40 -29.16 38.71
N GLY A 397 -10.31 -29.92 38.86
CA GLY A 397 -9.79 -30.90 37.90
C GLY A 397 -10.65 -32.13 37.56
N PRO A 398 -10.19 -32.97 36.63
CA PRO A 398 -10.88 -34.19 36.21
C PRO A 398 -10.51 -35.40 37.09
N THR A 399 -11.52 -36.22 37.36
CA THR A 399 -11.45 -37.54 38.01
C THR A 399 -10.53 -38.51 37.25
N SER A 400 -9.71 -39.21 38.02
CA SER A 400 -8.73 -40.22 37.60
C SER A 400 -9.38 -41.46 36.97
N THR A 401 -9.01 -41.79 35.73
CA THR A 401 -9.17 -43.13 35.16
C THR A 401 -7.80 -43.65 34.73
N THR A 402 -7.32 -44.67 35.45
CA THR A 402 -6.08 -45.40 35.18
C THR A 402 -6.19 -46.22 33.89
N ALA A 403 -5.32 -45.96 32.92
CA ALA A 403 -5.01 -46.91 31.85
C ALA A 403 -3.48 -46.97 31.63
N PRO A 404 -2.90 -48.16 31.34
CA PRO A 404 -1.46 -48.37 31.39
C PRO A 404 -0.74 -47.93 30.12
N VAL A 405 0.51 -47.54 30.35
CA VAL A 405 1.54 -47.09 29.41
C VAL A 405 1.64 -48.01 28.19
N SER A 406 1.33 -47.47 27.01
CA SER A 406 1.79 -47.97 25.72
C SER A 406 2.65 -46.90 25.07
N THR A 407 3.89 -47.28 24.76
CA THR A 407 4.89 -46.56 23.97
C THR A 407 4.28 -45.82 22.79
N ALA A 408 4.18 -44.49 22.90
CA ALA A 408 3.97 -43.60 21.77
C ALA A 408 5.13 -42.60 21.74
N THR A 409 6.02 -42.79 20.77
CA THR A 409 6.90 -41.74 20.24
C THR A 409 6.02 -40.64 19.62
N ALA A 410 5.48 -39.76 20.46
CA ALA A 410 5.04 -38.45 20.05
C ALA A 410 6.14 -37.48 20.48
N THR A 411 6.80 -36.84 19.52
CA THR A 411 7.52 -35.60 19.80
C THR A 411 6.50 -34.61 20.37
N GLU A 412 6.42 -34.50 21.68
CA GLU A 412 5.61 -33.48 22.33
C GLU A 412 6.17 -32.12 21.92
N ASP A 413 5.42 -31.40 21.09
CA ASP A 413 5.76 -30.04 20.68
C ASP A 413 5.77 -29.17 21.94
N LEU A 414 6.96 -28.82 22.39
CA LEU A 414 7.22 -27.87 23.47
C LEU A 414 6.53 -26.53 23.19
N LEU A 415 5.46 -26.23 23.94
CA LEU A 415 4.62 -25.04 23.75
C LEU A 415 5.13 -23.85 24.59
N GLY A 416 5.17 -22.66 23.98
CA GLY A 416 5.57 -21.42 24.64
C GLY A 416 6.99 -20.98 24.31
N CYS A 417 7.50 -20.01 25.08
CA CYS A 417 8.76 -19.35 24.80
C CYS A 417 9.94 -20.34 24.99
N PRO A 418 10.79 -20.56 23.98
CA PRO A 418 11.83 -21.58 24.05
C PRO A 418 12.96 -21.15 25.00
N PRO A 419 13.47 -22.05 25.87
CA PRO A 419 14.51 -21.72 26.84
C PRO A 419 15.87 -21.40 26.19
N THR A 420 16.02 -21.69 24.89
CA THR A 420 17.18 -21.28 24.08
C THR A 420 17.24 -19.77 23.86
N GLN A 421 16.13 -19.06 24.04
CA GLN A 421 16.08 -17.60 23.98
C GLN A 421 16.18 -17.02 25.39
N GLU A 422 17.31 -16.37 25.71
CA GLU A 422 17.57 -15.85 27.06
C GLU A 422 16.56 -14.81 27.52
N TRP A 423 16.04 -14.00 26.59
CA TRP A 423 15.05 -12.96 26.88
C TRP A 423 13.70 -13.54 27.34
N CYS A 424 13.37 -14.81 27.04
CA CYS A 424 12.15 -15.46 27.52
C CYS A 424 12.08 -15.53 29.05
N LYS A 425 13.23 -15.58 29.74
CA LYS A 425 13.30 -15.69 31.20
C LYS A 425 13.07 -14.36 31.92
N THR A 426 13.35 -13.25 31.24
CA THR A 426 13.36 -11.91 31.83
C THR A 426 12.21 -11.03 31.33
N THR A 427 11.60 -11.40 30.20
CA THR A 427 10.52 -10.63 29.57
C THR A 427 9.18 -10.89 30.26
N ARG A 428 8.38 -9.83 30.41
CA ARG A 428 7.00 -9.91 30.90
C ARG A 428 6.07 -10.54 29.86
N GLY A 429 4.97 -11.13 30.31
CA GLY A 429 3.94 -11.64 29.41
C GLY A 429 3.22 -10.53 28.65
N MET A 430 2.56 -10.90 27.55
CA MET A 430 1.65 -10.05 26.80
C MET A 430 0.23 -10.62 26.95
N THR A 431 -0.78 -9.78 27.06
CA THR A 431 -2.19 -10.25 27.09
C THR A 431 -2.76 -10.33 25.68
N ILE A 432 -3.75 -11.21 25.47
CA ILE A 432 -4.45 -11.30 24.17
C ILE A 432 -5.14 -9.97 23.84
N PHE A 433 -5.76 -9.32 24.83
CA PHE A 433 -6.38 -8.00 24.64
C PHE A 433 -5.37 -6.95 24.18
N GLN A 434 -4.19 -6.90 24.80
CA GLN A 434 -3.10 -6.02 24.40
C GLN A 434 -2.66 -6.29 22.96
N PHE A 435 -2.51 -7.57 22.58
CA PHE A 435 -2.17 -7.94 21.21
C PHE A 435 -3.23 -7.49 20.19
N LEU A 436 -4.51 -7.73 20.49
CA LEU A 436 -5.63 -7.33 19.63
C LEU A 436 -5.77 -5.82 19.52
N LEU A 437 -5.57 -5.09 20.61
CA LEU A 437 -5.61 -3.62 20.62
C LEU A 437 -4.49 -3.02 19.78
N GLY A 438 -3.25 -3.52 19.93
CA GLY A 438 -2.12 -3.11 19.10
C GLY A 438 -2.35 -3.43 17.61
N TYR A 439 -3.00 -4.56 17.33
CA TYR A 439 -3.36 -4.98 15.98
C TYR A 439 -4.42 -4.04 15.38
N ALA A 440 -5.46 -3.70 16.14
CA ALA A 440 -6.51 -2.78 15.71
C ALA A 440 -5.96 -1.39 15.37
N PHE A 441 -5.08 -0.83 16.23
CA PHE A 441 -4.42 0.44 15.92
C PHE A 441 -3.58 0.37 14.64
N THR A 442 -2.89 -0.75 14.41
CA THR A 442 -2.12 -0.95 13.18
C THR A 442 -3.02 -1.08 11.95
N ALA A 443 -4.12 -1.84 12.06
CA ALA A 443 -5.10 -2.04 10.98
C ALA A 443 -5.81 -0.73 10.58
N VAL A 444 -5.93 0.25 11.49
CA VAL A 444 -6.46 1.58 11.19
C VAL A 444 -5.39 2.55 10.69
N GLY A 445 -4.26 2.62 11.39
CA GLY A 445 -3.21 3.61 11.09
C GLY A 445 -2.49 3.35 9.76
N TYR A 446 -2.22 2.09 9.42
CA TYR A 446 -1.50 1.77 8.19
C TYR A 446 -2.22 2.21 6.90
N PRO A 447 -3.51 1.89 6.67
CA PRO A 447 -4.27 2.38 5.52
C PRO A 447 -4.25 3.90 5.36
N ILE A 448 -4.44 4.63 6.47
CA ILE A 448 -4.42 6.09 6.48
C ILE A 448 -3.03 6.60 6.09
N GLY A 449 -1.98 6.06 6.71
CA GLY A 449 -0.60 6.44 6.43
C GLY A 449 -0.22 6.21 4.97
N VAL A 450 -0.42 4.98 4.46
CA VAL A 450 0.06 4.59 3.13
C VAL A 450 -0.62 5.39 2.02
N THR A 451 -1.92 5.63 2.15
CA THR A 451 -2.70 6.42 1.20
C THR A 451 -2.34 7.90 1.25
N LEU A 452 -2.21 8.49 2.44
CA LEU A 452 -1.96 9.93 2.55
C LEU A 452 -0.52 10.30 2.23
N ILE A 453 0.47 9.47 2.55
CA ILE A 453 1.84 9.68 2.08
C ILE A 453 1.85 9.71 0.55
N THR A 454 1.24 8.71 -0.10
CA THR A 454 1.18 8.63 -1.58
C THR A 454 0.43 9.82 -2.18
N THR A 455 -0.67 10.22 -1.56
CA THR A 455 -1.48 11.36 -2.00
C THR A 455 -0.70 12.67 -1.87
N ILE A 456 -0.19 12.99 -0.69
CA ILE A 456 0.53 14.25 -0.45
C ILE A 456 1.79 14.30 -1.30
N PHE A 457 2.51 13.18 -1.44
CA PHE A 457 3.67 13.07 -2.33
C PHE A 457 3.32 13.43 -3.78
N SER A 458 2.22 12.87 -4.30
CA SER A 458 1.74 13.18 -5.64
C SER A 458 1.30 14.65 -5.81
N LYS A 459 0.82 15.30 -4.74
CA LYS A 459 0.42 16.72 -4.77
C LYS A 459 1.65 17.65 -4.69
N VAL A 460 2.63 17.32 -3.85
CA VAL A 460 3.89 18.05 -3.70
C VAL A 460 4.71 18.06 -4.98
N LEU A 461 4.70 16.97 -5.76
CA LEU A 461 5.39 16.90 -7.06
C LEU A 461 4.74 17.76 -8.16
N GLY A 462 3.47 18.14 -8.01
CA GLY A 462 2.72 18.94 -9.00
C GLY A 462 2.47 18.19 -10.33
N PRO A 463 2.04 18.86 -11.40
CA PRO A 463 1.66 18.22 -12.67
C PRO A 463 2.83 17.70 -13.53
N ARG A 464 4.07 17.75 -13.02
CA ARG A 464 5.26 17.28 -13.74
C ARG A 464 5.19 15.76 -13.96
N PRO A 465 5.93 15.19 -14.93
CA PRO A 465 6.02 13.74 -15.10
C PRO A 465 6.54 13.04 -13.82
N GLN A 466 5.64 12.38 -13.08
CA GLN A 466 5.93 11.82 -11.75
C GLN A 466 6.43 10.36 -11.77
N GLY A 467 6.55 9.73 -12.95
CA GLY A 467 6.84 8.30 -13.10
C GLY A 467 8.08 7.85 -12.34
N THR A 468 9.21 8.52 -12.55
CA THR A 468 10.47 8.20 -11.87
C THR A 468 10.36 8.36 -10.34
N TRP A 469 9.74 9.44 -9.86
CA TRP A 469 9.59 9.71 -8.42
C TRP A 469 8.64 8.72 -7.74
N MET A 470 7.53 8.35 -8.40
CA MET A 470 6.65 7.26 -7.97
C MET A 470 7.37 5.91 -7.99
N GLY A 471 8.30 5.74 -8.93
CA GLY A 471 9.20 4.60 -9.01
C GLY A 471 10.14 4.50 -7.82
N VAL A 472 10.80 5.60 -7.44
CA VAL A 472 11.69 5.67 -6.27
C VAL A 472 10.90 5.40 -4.99
N MET A 473 9.73 6.01 -4.83
CA MET A 473 8.85 5.75 -3.68
C MET A 473 8.44 4.27 -3.61
N THR A 474 8.01 3.69 -4.73
CA THR A 474 7.65 2.26 -4.79
C THR A 474 8.86 1.36 -4.48
N GLY A 475 10.03 1.69 -5.03
CA GLY A 475 11.27 0.96 -4.76
C GLY A 475 11.69 1.01 -3.30
N SER A 476 11.55 2.16 -2.62
CA SER A 476 11.80 2.26 -1.17
C SER A 476 10.85 1.35 -0.37
N GLY A 477 9.60 1.22 -0.78
CA GLY A 477 8.67 0.28 -0.18
C GLY A 477 9.08 -1.18 -0.35
N CYS A 478 9.54 -1.56 -1.54
CA CYS A 478 10.06 -2.90 -1.79
C CYS A 478 11.34 -3.19 -0.97
N LEU A 479 12.24 -2.21 -0.85
CA LEU A 479 13.43 -2.30 -0.01
C LEU A 479 13.05 -2.55 1.46
N SER A 480 12.03 -1.85 1.97
CA SER A 480 11.53 -2.05 3.34
C SER A 480 11.00 -3.47 3.58
N ARG A 481 10.34 -4.07 2.57
CA ARG A 481 9.84 -5.46 2.63
C ARG A 481 10.95 -6.50 2.55
N ALA A 482 12.05 -6.20 1.87
CA ALA A 482 13.21 -7.09 1.83
C ALA A 482 14.02 -7.03 3.13
N LEU A 483 14.25 -5.83 3.68
CA LEU A 483 15.08 -5.64 4.87
C LEU A 483 14.32 -5.89 6.19
N GLY A 484 13.01 -5.62 6.21
CA GLY A 484 12.15 -5.74 7.40
C GLY A 484 12.25 -7.10 8.09
N PRO A 485 11.98 -8.23 7.41
CA PRO A 485 11.99 -9.55 8.02
C PRO A 485 13.37 -9.92 8.59
N VAL A 486 14.45 -9.56 7.89
CA VAL A 486 15.83 -9.84 8.31
C VAL A 486 16.17 -9.09 9.59
N PHE A 487 15.91 -7.77 9.62
CA PHE A 487 16.15 -6.96 10.80
C PHE A 487 15.30 -7.44 11.97
N LEU A 488 14.00 -7.60 11.75
CA LEU A 488 13.05 -7.94 12.80
C LEU A 488 13.28 -9.33 13.38
N SER A 489 13.53 -10.34 12.54
CA SER A 489 13.87 -11.69 13.00
C SER A 489 15.17 -11.70 13.80
N THR A 490 16.19 -10.94 13.37
CA THR A 490 17.47 -10.85 14.09
C THR A 490 17.31 -10.17 15.45
N VAL A 491 16.59 -9.04 15.51
CA VAL A 491 16.37 -8.31 16.76
C VAL A 491 15.48 -9.11 17.72
N TYR A 492 14.43 -9.74 17.18
CA TYR A 492 13.53 -10.61 17.94
C TYR A 492 14.26 -11.78 18.58
N THR A 493 15.04 -12.52 17.80
CA THR A 493 15.74 -13.72 18.28
C THR A 493 16.84 -13.40 19.28
N LYS A 494 17.62 -12.32 19.05
CA LYS A 494 18.77 -11.97 19.91
C LYS A 494 18.42 -11.10 21.12
N TYR A 495 17.56 -10.10 20.95
CA TYR A 495 17.31 -9.07 21.96
C TYR A 495 15.88 -9.10 22.53
N GLY A 496 14.97 -9.88 21.93
CA GLY A 496 13.62 -10.06 22.43
C GLY A 496 12.66 -8.90 22.17
N LEU A 497 11.52 -8.92 22.86
CA LEU A 497 10.37 -8.08 22.56
C LEU A 497 10.55 -6.60 22.87
N TYR A 498 11.21 -6.27 23.99
CA TYR A 498 11.42 -4.88 24.38
C TYR A 498 12.21 -4.10 23.33
N TRP A 499 13.30 -4.69 22.82
CA TRP A 499 14.10 -4.08 21.77
C TRP A 499 13.37 -4.07 20.43
N THR A 500 12.61 -5.13 20.13
CA THR A 500 11.88 -5.23 18.86
C THR A 500 10.74 -4.19 18.78
N PHE A 501 9.87 -4.13 19.78
CA PHE A 501 8.78 -3.16 19.82
C PHE A 501 9.24 -1.75 20.19
N GLY A 502 10.25 -1.62 21.06
CA GLY A 502 10.84 -0.34 21.42
C GLY A 502 11.52 0.34 20.23
N SER A 503 12.37 -0.36 19.48
CA SER A 503 13.05 0.22 18.31
C SER A 503 12.07 0.61 17.21
N THR A 504 11.06 -0.22 16.94
CA THR A 504 10.02 0.06 15.93
C THR A 504 9.11 1.22 16.35
N ALA A 505 8.73 1.30 17.63
CA ALA A 505 7.96 2.42 18.18
C ALA A 505 8.74 3.74 18.10
N VAL A 506 10.01 3.75 18.52
CA VAL A 506 10.90 4.92 18.46
C VAL A 506 11.08 5.38 17.02
N MET A 507 11.36 4.46 16.11
CA MET A 507 11.52 4.78 14.68
C MET A 507 10.25 5.43 14.09
N MET A 508 9.07 4.94 14.48
CA MET A 508 7.79 5.52 14.06
C MET A 508 7.53 6.89 14.71
N ALA A 509 7.88 7.06 15.99
CA ALA A 509 7.68 8.31 16.72
C ALA A 509 8.61 9.43 16.23
N VAL A 510 9.88 9.12 15.95
CA VAL A 510 10.82 10.06 15.33
C VAL A 510 10.32 10.51 13.96
N THR A 511 9.82 9.59 13.15
CA THR A 511 9.23 9.91 11.84
C THR A 511 7.98 10.78 11.97
N MET A 512 7.11 10.47 12.95
CA MET A 512 5.93 11.28 13.25
C MET A 512 6.32 12.71 13.64
N PHE A 513 7.31 12.87 14.53
CA PHE A 513 7.81 14.18 14.94
C PHE A 513 8.41 14.96 13.76
N TRP A 514 9.19 14.29 12.91
CA TRP A 514 9.74 14.88 11.69
C TRP A 514 8.64 15.39 10.74
N LEU A 515 7.62 14.57 10.47
CA LEU A 515 6.47 14.97 9.65
C LEU A 515 5.67 16.11 10.28
N TRP A 516 5.54 16.12 11.62
CA TRP A 516 4.90 17.21 12.35
C TRP A 516 5.66 18.52 12.20
N GLN A 517 6.99 18.51 12.23
CA GLN A 517 7.80 19.71 11.96
C GLN A 517 7.67 20.18 10.52
N MET A 518 7.58 19.25 9.57
CA MET A 518 7.42 19.56 8.15
C MET A 518 5.97 19.84 7.72
N ARG A 519 4.99 19.81 8.64
CA ARG A 519 3.56 19.89 8.31
C ARG A 519 3.18 21.09 7.45
N ARG A 520 3.84 22.24 7.63
CA ARG A 520 3.60 23.44 6.83
C ARG A 520 4.09 23.31 5.39
N ARG A 521 5.15 22.53 5.15
CA ARG A 521 5.70 22.25 3.81
C ARG A 521 4.98 21.12 3.08
N LEU A 522 4.24 20.30 3.81
CA LEU A 522 3.43 19.20 3.29
C LEU A 522 2.10 19.68 2.69
N VAL A 523 1.70 20.93 2.96
CA VAL A 523 0.53 21.57 2.33
C VAL A 523 0.84 21.78 0.85
N PRO A 524 0.06 21.23 -0.09
CA PRO A 524 0.16 21.59 -1.49
C PRO A 524 -0.17 23.09 -1.62
N LYS A 525 0.69 23.88 -2.28
CA LYS A 525 0.38 25.30 -2.53
C LYS A 525 -0.93 25.38 -3.32
N GLN A 526 -1.98 25.93 -2.70
CA GLN A 526 -3.18 26.34 -3.42
C GLN A 526 -2.79 27.56 -4.26
N TYR A 527 -3.02 27.47 -5.56
CA TYR A 527 -2.74 28.57 -6.47
C TYR A 527 -3.93 29.54 -6.38
N GLU A 528 -3.67 30.79 -6.03
CA GLU A 528 -4.67 31.86 -6.12
C GLU A 528 -5.15 31.93 -7.56
N THR A 529 -6.44 31.72 -7.77
CA THR A 529 -7.12 32.07 -9.01
C THR A 529 -6.81 33.53 -9.28
N SER A 530 -6.09 33.83 -10.37
CA SER A 530 -5.98 35.20 -10.86
C SER A 530 -7.39 35.75 -10.97
N ASN A 531 -7.62 36.90 -10.34
CA ASN A 531 -8.90 37.58 -10.37
C ASN A 531 -9.36 37.69 -11.84
N PRO A 532 -10.62 37.40 -12.21
CA PRO A 532 -11.07 37.54 -13.59
C PRO A 532 -10.81 38.95 -14.17
N ASP A 533 -10.73 39.96 -13.29
CA ASP A 533 -10.36 41.33 -13.64
C ASP A 533 -8.88 41.46 -14.08
N GLU A 534 -7.96 40.67 -13.52
CA GLU A 534 -6.54 40.67 -13.92
C GLU A 534 -6.32 39.97 -15.26
N GLU A 535 -7.16 38.98 -15.60
CA GLU A 535 -7.10 38.28 -16.88
C GLU A 535 -7.64 39.17 -18.02
N LEU A 536 -8.70 39.94 -17.78
CA LEU A 536 -9.19 41.00 -18.68
C LEU A 536 -8.13 42.09 -18.92
N VAL A 537 -7.40 42.51 -17.88
CA VAL A 537 -6.31 43.50 -18.00
C VAL A 537 -5.12 42.92 -18.77
N ARG A 538 -4.74 41.64 -18.54
CA ARG A 538 -3.65 40.98 -19.30
C ARG A 538 -4.01 40.66 -20.74
N MET A 539 -5.28 40.40 -21.03
CA MET A 539 -5.76 40.23 -22.41
C MET A 539 -5.79 41.57 -23.14
N SER A 540 -6.25 42.64 -22.47
CA SER A 540 -6.22 44.00 -23.04
C SER A 540 -4.79 44.50 -23.28
N SER A 541 -3.83 44.18 -22.40
CA SER A 541 -2.42 44.60 -22.56
C SER A 541 -1.66 43.82 -23.63
N LYS A 542 -2.18 42.69 -24.12
CA LYS A 542 -1.58 41.90 -25.21
C LYS A 542 -2.17 42.24 -26.58
N GLN A 543 -3.13 43.16 -26.64
CA GLN A 543 -3.90 43.48 -27.84
C GLN A 543 -3.55 44.84 -28.44
N GLU A 544 -2.48 45.50 -27.98
CA GLU A 544 -1.84 46.58 -28.74
C GLU A 544 -0.89 45.96 -29.77
N PRO A 545 -1.17 46.08 -31.08
CA PRO A 545 -0.26 45.62 -32.11
C PRO A 545 0.97 46.54 -32.17
N ASN A 546 2.16 45.94 -32.31
CA ASN A 546 3.35 46.59 -32.83
C ASN A 546 3.01 47.30 -34.17
N ALA A 547 2.71 48.59 -34.12
CA ALA A 547 2.96 49.51 -35.21
C ALA A 547 4.39 50.01 -35.01
N GLY A 548 5.27 49.66 -35.95
CA GLY A 548 6.67 50.05 -35.91
C GLY A 548 6.85 51.54 -36.18
N ASP A 549 7.90 52.12 -35.61
CA ASP A 549 8.42 53.42 -36.03
C ASP A 549 9.92 53.32 -36.31
N GLY A 550 10.24 53.49 -37.59
CA GLY A 550 11.46 54.13 -38.05
C GLY A 550 11.08 55.48 -38.66
N GLU A 551 11.74 56.53 -38.16
CA GLU A 551 11.90 57.88 -38.73
C GLU A 551 10.74 58.91 -38.70
N ALA A 552 10.97 59.90 -37.82
CA ALA A 552 10.96 61.35 -38.06
C ALA A 552 9.73 62.04 -38.67
N GLY A 553 9.11 62.94 -37.90
CA GLY A 553 8.54 64.17 -38.45
C GLY A 553 7.31 64.76 -37.75
N THR A 554 7.56 65.88 -37.08
CA THR A 554 6.70 67.08 -37.06
C THR A 554 5.50 67.17 -36.11
N VAL A 555 5.71 68.02 -35.11
CA VAL A 555 4.75 68.83 -34.32
C VAL A 555 3.55 69.32 -35.16
N VAL A 556 2.33 69.07 -34.69
CA VAL A 556 1.18 69.98 -34.87
C VAL A 556 0.26 69.89 -33.65
N ASP A 557 0.29 70.95 -32.84
CA ASP A 557 -0.76 71.33 -31.90
C ASP A 557 -2.05 71.67 -32.65
N LEU A 558 -3.19 71.14 -32.22
CA LEU A 558 -4.51 71.71 -32.53
C LEU A 558 -5.33 71.79 -31.25
N ASN A 559 -5.16 72.91 -30.56
CA ASN A 559 -6.00 73.39 -29.49
C ASN A 559 -6.67 74.69 -29.94
N GLY A 560 -7.99 74.80 -29.76
CA GLY A 560 -8.83 75.96 -30.10
C GLY A 560 -10.01 75.54 -30.98
N SER A 561 -11.27 75.83 -30.68
CA SER A 561 -11.89 76.79 -29.76
C SER A 561 -13.33 76.27 -29.51
N GLN A 562 -13.96 76.48 -28.35
CA GLN A 562 -14.82 77.64 -28.13
C GLN A 562 -15.20 77.76 -26.64
N MET A 563 -15.06 78.98 -26.12
CA MET A 563 -15.63 79.48 -24.87
C MET A 563 -17.16 79.63 -24.96
N VAL A 564 -17.88 79.32 -23.88
CA VAL A 564 -18.97 80.08 -23.19
C VAL A 564 -19.16 79.31 -21.85
N GLY A 565 -19.20 79.83 -20.62
CA GLY A 565 -19.53 81.14 -20.06
C GLY A 565 -20.64 80.95 -18.99
N ASN A 566 -20.39 81.42 -17.76
CA ASN A 566 -21.26 81.53 -16.55
C ASN A 566 -21.40 80.30 -15.62
N SER A 567 -20.95 80.36 -14.34
CA SER A 567 -21.49 81.11 -13.16
C SER A 567 -22.82 80.47 -12.70
N MET A 568 -23.10 80.05 -11.46
CA MET A 568 -22.72 80.53 -10.14
C MET A 568 -23.27 79.56 -9.04
N ARG A 569 -22.60 79.50 -7.88
CA ARG A 569 -23.13 79.46 -6.48
C ARG A 569 -23.80 78.23 -5.82
N ASN A 570 -23.29 78.04 -4.58
CA ASN A 570 -23.90 77.63 -3.29
C ASN A 570 -24.16 76.13 -3.05
N ALA A 571 -23.63 75.44 -2.02
CA ALA A 571 -23.37 75.68 -0.58
C ALA A 571 -24.43 75.05 0.35
N HIS A 572 -23.92 74.34 1.38
CA HIS A 572 -24.58 73.78 2.58
C HIS A 572 -25.42 72.49 2.39
N GLY A 573 -25.36 71.49 3.28
CA GLY A 573 -24.63 71.36 4.54
C GLY A 573 -24.91 70.02 5.25
N THR A 574 -24.02 69.72 6.21
CA THR A 574 -24.25 69.15 7.56
C THR A 574 -24.90 67.78 7.77
N ASN A 575 -24.13 66.95 8.51
CA ASN A 575 -24.48 66.18 9.73
C ASN A 575 -25.62 65.15 9.66
N ASP A 576 -25.72 64.10 10.46
CA ASP A 576 -25.08 63.52 11.67
C ASP A 576 -25.75 62.11 11.73
N LYS A 577 -25.22 61.02 12.28
CA LYS A 577 -24.48 60.77 13.51
C LYS A 577 -24.02 59.30 13.51
#